data_AF-A0A2A5QR25-F1
#
_entry.id   AF-A0A2A5QR25-F1
#
_cell.length_a   1.000
_cell.length_b   1.000
_cell.length_c   1.000
_cell.angle_alpha   90.00
_cell.angle_beta   90.00
_cell.angle_gamma   90.00
#
_symmetry.space_group_name_H-M   'P 1'
#
loop_
_entity.id
_entity.type
_entity.pdbx_description
1 polymer ?
#
loop_
_entity_poly.entity_id
_entity_poly.type
_entity_poly.pdbx_seq_one_letter_code
_entity_poly.pdbx_strand_id
1 'polypeptide(L)'
;MIEILVEPNETAHRLREYIRDHPGVRKDGYAVDGDPIQGACYVLAEAYFHAQGGTDSGLEVYRLDWGDVYDNAAGAHWFLRDDETVIDLSLPTPADGKDVPWDVARHRAFITGYTPSNRSENVLEALDLDS
;
A
#
# COMPACT_ATOMS: atom_id res chain seq x y z
N MET A 1 -4.41 -2.26 -20.71
CA MET A 1 -5.36 -2.80 -19.70
C MET A 1 -4.54 -2.85 -18.43
N ILE A 2 -4.97 -2.18 -17.36
CA ILE A 2 -4.15 -2.08 -16.15
C ILE A 2 -3.95 -3.47 -15.55
N GLU A 3 -2.69 -3.84 -15.31
CA GLU A 3 -2.32 -5.04 -14.56
C GLU A 3 -2.36 -4.73 -13.07
N ILE A 4 -2.83 -5.68 -12.25
CA ILE A 4 -2.95 -5.51 -10.80
C ILE A 4 -2.17 -6.62 -10.11
N LEU A 5 -1.18 -6.24 -9.32
CA LEU A 5 -0.33 -7.14 -8.54
C LEU A 5 -0.54 -6.87 -7.05
N VAL A 6 -0.86 -7.93 -6.29
CA VAL A 6 -0.98 -7.85 -4.83
C VAL A 6 0.23 -8.45 -4.11
N GLU A 7 0.98 -9.29 -4.82
CA GLU A 7 2.16 -9.99 -4.32
C GLU A 7 3.17 -10.18 -5.48
N PRO A 8 3.80 -9.09 -5.96
CA PRO A 8 4.71 -9.13 -7.10
C PRO A 8 5.98 -9.96 -6.86
N ASN A 9 6.40 -10.16 -5.61
CA ASN A 9 7.60 -10.89 -5.23
C ASN A 9 7.55 -11.33 -3.75
N GLU A 10 8.62 -12.00 -3.31
CA GLU A 10 8.78 -12.49 -1.94
C GLU A 10 8.74 -11.38 -0.89
N THR A 11 9.28 -10.18 -1.18
CA THR A 11 9.20 -9.04 -0.25
C THR A 11 7.74 -8.65 0.00
N ALA A 12 6.92 -8.58 -1.06
CA ALA A 12 5.51 -8.29 -0.91
C ALA A 12 4.76 -9.37 -0.11
N HIS A 13 5.11 -10.64 -0.33
CA HIS A 13 4.56 -11.76 0.45
C HIS A 13 4.87 -11.60 1.95
N ARG A 14 6.15 -11.40 2.28
CA ARG A 14 6.62 -11.23 3.67
C ARG A 14 5.94 -10.05 4.38
N LEU A 15 5.76 -8.93 3.68
CA LEU A 15 5.06 -7.76 4.23
C LEU A 15 3.60 -8.07 4.55
N ARG A 16 2.89 -8.79 3.67
CA ARG A 16 1.48 -9.18 3.89
C ARG A 16 1.34 -10.10 5.09
N GLU A 17 2.18 -11.13 5.19
CA GLU A 17 2.18 -12.05 6.33
C GLU A 17 2.51 -11.34 7.64
N TYR A 18 3.50 -10.43 7.64
CA TYR A 18 3.84 -9.67 8.83
C TYR A 18 2.66 -8.86 9.38
N ILE A 19 1.91 -8.18 8.49
CA ILE A 19 0.73 -7.40 8.90
C ILE A 19 -0.41 -8.29 9.40
N ARG A 20 -0.56 -9.51 8.85
CA ARG A 20 -1.53 -10.50 9.35
C ARG A 20 -1.21 -10.91 10.79
N ASP A 21 0.06 -11.13 11.09
CA ASP A 21 0.52 -11.50 12.43
C ASP A 21 0.58 -10.29 13.38
N HIS A 22 0.69 -9.06 12.85
CA HIS A 22 0.82 -7.82 13.60
C HIS A 22 -0.22 -6.77 13.16
N PRO A 23 -1.53 -7.04 13.35
CA PRO A 23 -2.59 -6.15 12.88
C PRO A 23 -2.53 -4.76 13.52
N GLY A 24 -1.89 -4.60 14.68
CA GLY A 24 -1.73 -3.32 15.39
C GLY A 24 -0.85 -2.29 14.67
N VAL A 25 -0.16 -2.66 13.59
CA VAL A 25 0.59 -1.72 12.75
C VAL A 25 -0.36 -0.80 11.98
N ARG A 26 -1.59 -1.24 11.69
CA ARG A 26 -2.60 -0.42 11.00
C ARG A 26 -3.10 0.70 11.92
N LYS A 27 -3.64 1.76 11.33
CA LYS A 27 -4.33 2.81 12.11
C LYS A 27 -5.65 2.23 12.63
N ASP A 28 -5.96 2.43 13.91
CA ASP A 28 -7.18 1.90 14.55
C ASP A 28 -8.47 2.17 13.79
N GLY A 29 -8.62 3.36 13.19
CA GLY A 29 -9.81 3.74 12.41
C GLY A 29 -10.01 2.96 11.10
N TYR A 30 -9.01 2.17 10.67
CA TYR A 30 -9.08 1.27 9.52
C TYR A 30 -9.08 -0.20 9.94
N ALA A 31 -9.24 -0.49 11.24
CA ALA A 31 -9.43 -1.85 11.69
C ALA A 31 -10.76 -2.40 11.17
N VAL A 32 -10.69 -3.44 10.34
CA VAL A 32 -11.84 -4.18 9.85
C VAL A 32 -11.89 -5.58 10.47
N ASP A 33 -13.10 -6.12 10.58
CA ASP A 33 -13.32 -7.55 10.80
C ASP A 33 -12.92 -8.29 9.52
N GLY A 34 -11.88 -9.13 9.58
CA GLY A 34 -11.36 -9.85 8.41
C GLY A 34 -9.83 -9.88 8.33
N ASP A 35 -9.30 -9.99 7.12
CA ASP A 35 -7.86 -10.05 6.85
C ASP A 35 -7.19 -8.70 7.18
N PRO A 36 -6.23 -8.64 8.12
CA PRO A 36 -5.60 -7.40 8.56
C PRO A 36 -4.91 -6.56 7.50
N ILE A 37 -4.55 -7.15 6.35
CA ILE A 37 -3.99 -6.39 5.23
C ILE A 37 -4.99 -5.38 4.66
N GLN A 38 -6.29 -5.65 4.80
CA GLN A 38 -7.35 -4.73 4.42
C GLN A 38 -7.34 -3.55 5.41
N GLY A 39 -7.15 -2.35 4.89
CA GLY A 39 -6.96 -1.14 5.69
C GLY A 39 -5.50 -0.85 6.07
N ALA A 40 -4.55 -1.67 5.64
CA ALA A 40 -3.11 -1.45 5.80
C ALA A 40 -2.44 -0.81 4.56
N CYS A 41 -3.23 -0.28 3.59
CA CYS A 41 -2.75 0.26 2.32
C CYS A 41 -1.59 1.25 2.45
N TYR A 42 -1.68 2.20 3.41
CA TYR A 42 -0.61 3.16 3.64
C TYR A 42 0.71 2.49 4.02
N VAL A 43 0.70 1.65 5.06
CA VAL A 43 1.94 1.06 5.59
C VAL A 43 2.52 0.02 4.64
N LEU A 44 1.67 -0.76 3.97
CA LEU A 44 2.10 -1.75 2.98
C LEU A 44 2.72 -1.09 1.74
N ALA A 45 2.11 -0.02 1.22
CA ALA A 45 2.65 0.72 0.09
C ALA A 45 3.98 1.40 0.45
N GLU A 46 4.04 2.04 1.62
CA GLU A 46 5.26 2.74 2.08
C GLU A 46 6.41 1.76 2.37
N ALA A 47 6.15 0.68 3.10
CA ALA A 47 7.17 -0.32 3.42
C ALA A 47 7.68 -1.00 2.14
N TYR A 48 6.78 -1.38 1.23
CA TYR A 48 7.20 -2.00 -0.03
C TYR A 48 8.01 -1.03 -0.90
N PHE A 49 7.59 0.24 -1.01
CA PHE A 49 8.34 1.27 -1.74
C PHE A 49 9.78 1.39 -1.22
N HIS A 50 9.96 1.48 0.10
CA HIS A 50 11.29 1.57 0.70
C HIS A 50 12.11 0.29 0.54
N ALA A 51 11.48 -0.88 0.72
CA ALA A 51 12.15 -2.17 0.51
C ALA A 51 12.61 -2.42 -0.94
N GLN A 52 12.09 -1.66 -1.92
CA GLN A 52 12.54 -1.70 -3.31
C GLN A 52 13.63 -0.65 -3.63
N GLY A 53 14.12 0.10 -2.64
CA GLY A 53 15.11 1.17 -2.84
C GLY A 53 14.51 2.57 -2.89
N GLY A 54 13.25 2.74 -2.49
CA GLY A 54 12.61 4.05 -2.37
C GLY A 54 12.56 4.80 -3.70
N THR A 55 13.06 6.03 -3.74
CA THR A 55 13.07 6.87 -4.94
C THR A 55 13.91 6.31 -6.08
N ASP A 56 14.83 5.40 -5.80
CA ASP A 56 15.69 4.75 -6.80
C ASP A 56 15.05 3.49 -7.41
N SER A 57 13.89 3.05 -6.89
CA SER A 57 13.20 1.83 -7.33
C SER A 57 12.49 1.96 -8.69
N GLY A 58 12.21 3.20 -9.13
CA GLY A 58 11.34 3.47 -10.27
C GLY A 58 9.84 3.42 -9.96
N LEU A 59 9.45 3.07 -8.74
CA LEU A 59 8.04 3.04 -8.33
C LEU A 59 7.49 4.45 -8.09
N GLU A 60 6.27 4.69 -8.58
CA GLU A 60 5.55 5.93 -8.37
C GLU A 60 4.45 5.77 -7.31
N VAL A 61 4.30 6.75 -6.43
CA VAL A 61 3.38 6.69 -5.30
C VAL A 61 2.07 7.38 -5.66
N TYR A 62 0.95 6.69 -5.51
CA TYR A 62 -0.37 7.22 -5.85
C TYR A 62 -1.31 7.21 -4.65
N ARG A 63 -2.16 8.23 -4.61
CA ARG A 63 -3.26 8.34 -3.64
C ARG A 63 -4.58 8.52 -4.39
N LEU A 64 -5.52 7.64 -4.10
CA LEU A 64 -6.94 7.80 -4.41
C LEU A 64 -7.65 8.42 -3.21
N ASP A 65 -8.44 9.46 -3.44
CA ASP A 65 -9.34 10.03 -2.44
C ASP A 65 -10.76 9.54 -2.74
N TRP A 66 -11.40 8.83 -1.81
CA TRP A 66 -12.73 8.26 -2.07
C TRP A 66 -13.80 9.34 -2.20
N GLY A 67 -13.57 10.52 -1.60
CA GLY A 67 -14.47 11.67 -1.75
C GLY A 67 -14.46 12.28 -3.16
N ASP A 68 -13.45 11.99 -3.98
CA ASP A 68 -13.40 12.39 -5.39
C ASP A 68 -14.17 11.40 -6.31
N VAL A 69 -14.56 10.24 -5.77
CA VAL A 69 -15.23 9.16 -6.51
C VAL A 69 -16.72 9.06 -6.16
N TYR A 70 -17.03 9.09 -4.86
CA TYR A 70 -18.39 8.88 -4.37
C TYR A 70 -18.82 10.00 -3.44
N ASP A 71 -20.06 10.49 -3.63
CA ASP A 71 -20.66 11.47 -2.74
C ASP A 71 -20.73 10.92 -1.30
N ASN A 72 -20.23 11.72 -0.34
CA ASN A 72 -20.17 11.40 1.09
C ASN A 72 -19.22 10.24 1.48
N ALA A 73 -18.35 9.78 0.58
CA ALA A 73 -17.26 8.90 0.98
C ALA A 73 -16.12 9.70 1.62
N ALA A 74 -15.47 9.10 2.62
CA ALA A 74 -14.32 9.65 3.28
C ALA A 74 -13.20 8.60 3.34
N GLY A 75 -11.96 9.07 3.40
CA GLY A 75 -10.79 8.21 3.46
C GLY A 75 -9.98 8.24 2.17
N ALA A 76 -8.80 7.64 2.24
CA ALA A 76 -7.86 7.62 1.14
C ALA A 76 -7.22 6.26 1.02
N HIS A 77 -6.87 5.92 -0.21
CA HIS A 77 -6.23 4.66 -0.55
C HIS A 77 -4.87 4.93 -1.19
N TRP A 78 -3.83 4.29 -0.66
CA TRP A 78 -2.46 4.44 -1.12
C TRP A 78 -2.00 3.16 -1.80
N PHE A 79 -1.34 3.32 -2.94
CA PHE A 79 -0.83 2.21 -3.75
C PHE A 79 0.36 2.71 -4.59
N LEU A 80 1.05 1.77 -5.26
CA LEU A 80 2.18 2.09 -6.12
C LEU A 80 1.85 1.80 -7.58
N ARG A 81 2.55 2.48 -8.49
CA ARG A 81 2.55 2.15 -9.91
C ARG A 81 3.96 1.89 -10.42
N ASP A 82 4.03 0.98 -11.39
CA ASP A 82 5.15 0.76 -12.27
C ASP A 82 4.61 0.74 -13.71
N ASP A 83 4.68 1.89 -14.37
CA ASP A 83 4.06 2.14 -15.69
C ASP A 83 2.55 1.79 -15.72
N GLU A 84 2.13 0.81 -16.53
CA GLU A 84 0.74 0.34 -16.62
C GLU A 84 0.33 -0.64 -15.51
N THR A 85 1.22 -0.94 -14.55
CA THR A 85 1.00 -1.88 -13.46
C THR A 85 0.63 -1.16 -12.16
N VAL A 86 -0.46 -1.58 -11.54
CA VAL A 86 -0.84 -1.20 -10.16
C VAL A 86 -0.34 -2.26 -9.19
N ILE A 87 0.38 -1.82 -8.17
CA ILE A 87 0.86 -2.67 -7.08
C ILE A 87 0.14 -2.25 -5.80
N ASP A 88 -0.70 -3.15 -5.28
CA ASP A 88 -1.48 -2.92 -4.07
C ASP A 88 -1.54 -4.18 -3.20
N LEU A 89 -0.65 -4.19 -2.21
CA LEU A 89 -0.50 -5.27 -1.24
C LEU A 89 -1.67 -5.34 -0.24
N SER A 90 -2.56 -4.36 -0.20
CA SER A 90 -3.70 -4.35 0.73
C SER A 90 -4.96 -5.00 0.19
N LEU A 91 -4.98 -5.32 -1.11
CA LEU A 91 -6.05 -6.11 -1.72
C LEU A 91 -5.91 -7.59 -1.35
N PRO A 92 -7.02 -8.30 -1.05
CA PRO A 92 -6.98 -9.75 -0.83
C PRO A 92 -6.45 -10.49 -2.06
N THR A 93 -6.99 -10.18 -3.24
CA THR A 93 -6.60 -10.74 -4.53
C THR A 93 -6.56 -9.67 -5.63
N PRO A 94 -5.89 -9.91 -6.78
CA PRO A 94 -5.93 -8.98 -7.92
C PRO A 94 -7.34 -8.67 -8.43
N ALA A 95 -8.28 -9.60 -8.27
CA ALA A 95 -9.65 -9.41 -8.74
C ALA A 95 -10.40 -8.33 -7.97
N ASP A 96 -10.06 -8.11 -6.70
CA ASP A 96 -10.67 -7.08 -5.84
C ASP A 96 -10.29 -5.66 -6.29
N GLY A 97 -9.24 -5.51 -7.09
CA GLY A 97 -8.83 -4.22 -7.66
C GLY A 97 -9.53 -3.85 -8.96
N LYS A 98 -10.34 -4.73 -9.56
CA LYS A 98 -10.91 -4.51 -10.91
C LYS A 98 -11.87 -3.33 -10.99
N ASP A 99 -12.62 -3.10 -9.92
CA ASP A 99 -13.64 -2.04 -9.86
C ASP A 99 -13.12 -0.76 -9.21
N VAL A 100 -11.84 -0.72 -8.81
CA VAL A 100 -11.23 0.47 -8.24
C VAL A 100 -10.92 1.47 -9.37
N PRO A 101 -11.31 2.75 -9.24
CA PRO A 101 -11.12 3.75 -10.29
C PRO A 101 -9.69 4.31 -10.28
N TRP A 102 -8.72 3.46 -10.62
CA TRP A 102 -7.28 3.78 -10.55
C TRP A 102 -6.90 5.04 -11.31
N ASP A 103 -7.60 5.36 -12.41
CA ASP A 103 -7.33 6.53 -13.26
C ASP A 103 -7.70 7.88 -12.62
N VAL A 104 -8.48 7.86 -11.54
CA VAL A 104 -8.85 9.06 -10.77
C VAL A 104 -7.76 9.42 -9.75
N ALA A 105 -6.91 8.45 -9.38
CA ALA A 105 -5.85 8.65 -8.40
C ALA A 105 -4.81 9.68 -8.86
N ARG A 106 -4.13 10.30 -7.90
CA ARG A 106 -3.12 11.33 -8.15
C ARG A 106 -1.76 10.86 -7.66
N HIS A 107 -0.73 11.07 -8.48
CA HIS A 107 0.67 10.91 -8.09
C HIS A 107 1.00 11.88 -6.95
N ARG A 108 1.55 11.38 -5.85
CA ARG A 108 1.92 12.15 -4.64
C ARG A 108 2.99 11.43 -3.83
N ALA A 109 3.81 12.18 -3.09
CA ALA A 109 4.62 11.60 -2.03
C ALA A 109 3.76 11.11 -0.84
N PHE A 110 4.32 10.24 0.01
CA PHE A 110 3.67 9.81 1.25
C PHE A 110 3.46 10.98 2.23
N ILE A 111 2.71 10.74 3.32
CA ILE A 111 2.43 11.77 4.33
C ILE A 111 3.73 12.29 4.96
N THR A 112 4.72 11.41 5.15
CA THR A 112 6.07 11.72 5.63
C THR A 112 7.05 12.05 4.51
N GLY A 113 6.58 12.22 3.26
CA GLY A 113 7.43 12.46 2.09
C GLY A 113 8.05 11.17 1.58
N TYR A 114 9.39 11.12 1.55
CA TYR A 114 10.18 9.93 1.17
C TYR A 114 11.06 9.44 2.33
N THR A 115 10.72 9.84 3.56
CA THR A 115 11.23 9.21 4.77
C THR A 115 10.16 8.24 5.25
N PRO A 116 10.50 6.97 5.55
CA PRO A 116 9.50 6.01 6.03
C PRO A 116 8.88 6.53 7.34
N SER A 117 7.58 6.31 7.52
CA SER A 117 6.96 6.60 8.81
C SER A 117 7.43 5.58 9.86
N ASN A 118 7.36 5.91 11.15
CA ASN A 118 7.73 4.98 12.23
C ASN A 118 7.07 3.60 12.11
N ARG A 119 5.86 3.51 11.54
CA ARG A 119 5.19 2.23 11.33
C ARG A 119 5.85 1.43 10.22
N SER A 120 6.23 2.08 9.13
CA SER A 120 6.96 1.47 8.04
C SER A 120 8.37 1.08 8.47
N GLU A 121 9.09 1.96 9.19
CA GLU A 121 10.40 1.65 9.78
C GLU A 121 10.34 0.38 10.65
N ASN A 122 9.39 0.30 11.59
CA ASN A 122 9.22 -0.89 12.43
C ASN A 122 8.97 -2.18 11.63
N VAL A 123 8.24 -2.10 10.51
CA VAL A 123 8.00 -3.27 9.63
C VAL A 123 9.26 -3.66 8.88
N LEU A 124 9.99 -2.66 8.34
CA LEU A 124 11.22 -2.87 7.60
C LEU A 124 12.30 -3.50 8.50
N GLU A 125 12.52 -2.93 9.68
CA GLU A 125 13.47 -3.45 10.67
C GLU A 125 13.09 -4.87 11.12
N ALA A 126 11.80 -5.14 11.40
CA ALA A 126 11.35 -6.46 11.83
C ALA A 126 11.53 -7.56 10.77
N LEU A 127 11.65 -7.18 9.50
CA LEU A 127 11.85 -8.08 8.37
C LEU A 127 13.26 -8.04 7.80
N ASP A 128 14.19 -7.30 8.41
CA ASP A 128 15.54 -7.05 7.89
C ASP A 128 15.50 -6.53 6.43
N LEU A 129 14.62 -5.56 6.17
CA LEU A 129 14.41 -4.92 4.85
C LEU A 129 14.89 -3.46 4.82
N ASP A 130 15.38 -2.93 5.93
CA ASP A 130 16.07 -1.64 5.96
C ASP A 130 17.42 -1.79 5.25
N SER A 131 17.56 -1.11 4.11
CA SER A 131 18.77 -1.13 3.27
C SER A 131 19.52 0.19 3.36
#